data_AF-A0A2T7LSP7-F1
#
_entry.id   AF-A0A2T7LSP7-F1
#
_cell.length_a   1.000
_cell.length_b   1.000
_cell.length_c   1.000
_cell.angle_alpha   90.00
_cell.angle_beta   90.00
_cell.angle_gamma   90.00
#
_symmetry.space_group_name_H-M   'P 1'
#
loop_
_entity.id
_entity.type
_entity.pdbx_description
1 polymer ?
#
loop_
_entity_poly.entity_id
_entity_poly.type
_entity_poly.pdbx_seq_one_letter_code
_entity_poly.pdbx_strand_id
1 'polypeptide(L)' 'MASATPTVVGPFVKASASGQQDACVEVAPLSDGGRAVRDSKNQHGPRLHFAAAQWAASPTA' A
#
# COMPACT_ATOMS: atom_id res chain seq x y z
N MET A 1 4.74 21.91 8.23
CA MET A 1 5.31 20.56 8.02
C MET A 1 4.99 20.17 6.59
N ALA A 2 5.97 20.17 5.70
CA ALA A 2 5.73 19.81 4.30
C ALA A 2 5.37 18.32 4.25
N SER A 3 4.13 17.99 3.91
CA SER A 3 3.77 16.65 3.45
C SER A 3 4.51 16.41 2.13
N ALA A 4 5.80 16.10 2.21
CA ALA A 4 6.53 15.54 1.08
C ALA A 4 5.74 14.31 0.66
N THR A 5 5.20 14.32 -0.55
CA THR A 5 4.41 13.20 -1.06
C THR A 5 5.33 11.97 -1.06
N PRO A 6 5.08 10.98 -0.19
CA PRO A 6 5.98 9.85 -0.09
C PRO A 6 5.92 9.07 -1.41
N THR A 7 7.09 8.80 -1.99
CA THR A 7 7.23 8.11 -3.28
C THR A 7 7.37 6.61 -3.06
N VAL A 8 6.85 5.83 -4.01
CA VAL A 8 6.99 4.37 -4.02
C VAL A 8 8.44 4.00 -4.32
N VAL A 9 9.07 3.22 -3.44
CA VAL A 9 10.50 2.85 -3.53
C VAL A 9 10.73 1.39 -3.92
N GLY A 10 9.66 0.64 -4.20
CA GLY A 10 9.76 -0.77 -4.56
C GLY A 10 8.60 -1.25 -5.44
N PRO A 11 8.67 -2.50 -5.92
CA PRO A 11 7.62 -3.09 -6.74
C PRO A 11 6.31 -3.24 -5.95
N PHE A 12 5.19 -3.15 -6.65
CA PHE A 12 3.89 -3.55 -6.12
C PHE A 12 3.83 -5.07 -6.05
N VAL A 13 3.45 -5.58 -4.87
CA VAL A 13 3.28 -7.02 -4.61
C VAL A 13 1.82 -7.27 -4.30
N LYS A 14 1.22 -8.30 -4.93
CA LYS A 14 -0.15 -8.71 -4.64
C LYS A 14 -0.27 -9.16 -3.18
N ALA A 15 -1.28 -8.65 -2.47
CA ALA A 15 -1.54 -9.06 -1.09
C ALA A 15 -2.03 -10.52 -1.04
N SER A 16 -1.58 -11.28 -0.03
CA SER A 16 -1.95 -12.68 0.19
C SER A 16 -3.43 -12.91 0.54
N ALA A 17 -4.17 -11.86 0.91
CA ALA A 17 -5.63 -11.90 1.09
C ALA A 17 -6.41 -11.92 -0.24
N SER A 18 -5.72 -11.90 -1.38
CA SER A 18 -6.34 -12.03 -2.70
C SER A 18 -6.74 -13.49 -2.90
N GLY A 19 -8.02 -13.81 -2.66
CA GLY A 19 -8.58 -15.13 -2.97
C GLY A 19 -8.50 -15.47 -4.46
N GLN A 20 -8.84 -16.72 -4.81
CA GLN A 20 -8.75 -17.33 -6.15
C GLN A 20 -9.55 -16.65 -7.29
N GLN A 21 -10.11 -15.47 -7.08
CA GLN A 21 -11.03 -14.76 -7.98
C GLN A 21 -10.50 -13.36 -8.36
N ASP A 22 -9.21 -13.29 -8.70
CA ASP A 22 -8.64 -12.18 -9.48
C ASP A 22 -8.78 -10.77 -8.89
N ALA A 23 -8.80 -10.61 -7.57
CA ALA A 23 -8.87 -9.28 -6.96
C ALA A 23 -8.31 -9.27 -5.53
N CYS A 24 -7.55 -8.24 -5.19
CA CYS A 24 -8.21 -7.00 -4.74
C CYS A 24 -7.23 -5.84 -4.57
N VAL A 25 -5.99 -6.08 -4.14
CA VAL A 25 -5.04 -4.97 -3.91
C VAL A 25 -3.57 -5.39 -4.06
N GLU A 26 -2.75 -4.48 -4.56
CA GLU A 26 -1.29 -4.57 -4.55
C GLU A 26 -0.71 -3.53 -3.60
N VAL A 27 0.36 -3.90 -2.91
CA VAL A 27 1.02 -3.06 -1.90
C VAL A 27 2.48 -2.83 -2.28
N ALA A 28 2.95 -1.59 -2.16
CA ALA A 28 4.36 -1.22 -2.34
C ALA A 28 4.90 -0.39 -1.16
N PRO A 29 6.20 -0.52 -0.82
CA PRO A 29 6.83 0.30 0.21
C PRO A 29 7.03 1.75 -0.26
N LEU A 30 6.90 2.70 0.67
CA LEU A 30 7.20 4.12 0.44
C LEU A 30 8.52 4.54 1.11
N SER A 31 9.08 5.64 0.63
CA SER A 31 10.32 6.26 1.17
C SER A 31 10.28 6.57 2.66
N ASP A 32 9.09 6.81 3.23
CA ASP A 32 8.86 7.14 4.63
C ASP A 32 8.59 5.91 5.52
N GLY A 33 8.74 4.70 4.96
CA GLY A 33 8.39 3.45 5.62
C GLY A 33 6.89 3.11 5.56
N GLY A 34 6.08 3.95 4.93
CA GLY A 34 4.66 3.72 4.69
C GLY A 34 4.37 2.64 3.64
N ARG A 35 3.10 2.53 3.27
CA ARG A 35 2.60 1.59 2.25
C ARG A 35 1.65 2.26 1.27
N ALA A 36 1.87 2.02 -0.02
CA ALA A 36 0.97 2.41 -1.11
C ALA A 36 0.13 1.21 -1.43
N VAL A 37 -1.18 1.38 -1.39
CA VAL A 37 -2.16 0.36 -1.76
C VAL A 37 -2.86 0.82 -3.02
N ARG A 38 -2.91 -0.05 -4.02
CA ARG A 38 -3.68 0.18 -5.25
C ARG A 38 -4.53 -1.03 -5.58
N ASP A 39 -5.60 -0.82 -6.33
CA ASP A 39 -6.36 -1.91 -6.91
C ASP A 39 -5.57 -2.55 -8.06
N SER A 40 -5.51 -3.89 -8.06
CA SER A 40 -4.79 -4.64 -9.09
C SER A 40 -5.49 -4.56 -10.46
N LYS A 41 -6.81 -4.31 -10.49
CA LYS A 41 -7.61 -4.21 -11.72
C LYS A 41 -7.54 -2.81 -12.35
N ASN A 42 -7.25 -1.78 -11.55
CA ASN A 42 -7.12 -0.40 -11.97
C ASN A 42 -5.75 0.16 -11.61
N GLN A 43 -4.70 -0.31 -12.32
CA GLN A 43 -3.31 0.08 -12.07
C GLN A 43 -3.05 1.59 -12.29
N HIS A 44 -3.88 2.26 -13.09
CA HIS A 44 -3.84 3.71 -13.33
C HIS A 44 -4.77 4.51 -12.41
N GLY A 45 -5.52 3.82 -11.55
CA GLY A 45 -6.44 4.43 -10.60
C GLY A 45 -5.74 5.16 -9.45
N PRO A 46 -6.54 5.80 -8.57
CA PRO A 46 -6.03 6.46 -7.38
C PRO A 46 -5.33 5.46 -6.45
N ARG A 47 -4.19 5.87 -5.89
CA ARG A 47 -3.39 5.08 -4.94
C ARG A 47 -3.65 5.62 -3.53
N LEU A 48 -3.90 4.71 -2.59
CA LEU A 48 -4.02 5.06 -1.17
C LEU A 48 -2.65 4.99 -0.52
N HIS A 49 -2.27 6.03 0.23
CA HIS A 49 -0.98 6.11 0.91
C HIS A 49 -1.20 6.05 2.42
N PHE A 50 -0.56 5.10 3.09
CA PHE A 50 -0.63 4.91 4.54
C PHE A 50 0.75 5.18 5.16
N ALA A 51 0.80 6.01 6.21
CA ALA A 51 2.03 6.23 6.95
C ALA A 51 2.44 4.98 7.73
N ALA A 52 3.73 4.85 8.04
CA ALA A 52 4.28 3.70 8.77
C ALA A 52 3.53 3.40 10.08
N ALA A 53 3.19 4.45 10.85
CA ALA A 53 2.47 4.31 12.11
C ALA A 53 1.03 3.78 11.96
N GLN A 54 0.35 4.11 10.86
CA GLN A 54 -1.00 3.63 10.56
C GLN A 54 -0.97 2.17 10.07
N TRP A 55 0.06 1.81 9.31
CA TRP A 55 0.24 0.44 8.80
C TRP A 55 0.72 -0.53 9.88
N ALA A 56 1.56 -0.08 10.82
CA ALA A 56 2.12 -0.90 11.89
C ALA A 56 1.16 -1.18 13.05
N ALA A 57 -0.03 -0.57 13.06
CA ALA A 57 -1.06 -0.77 14.07
C ALA A 57 -1.72 -2.16 13.94
N SER A 58 -0.95 -3.20 14.26
CA SER A 58 -1.52 -4.43 14.81
C SER A 58 -1.88 -4.06 16.25
N PRO A 59 -3.13 -4.15 16.71
CA PRO A 59 -3.36 -4.14 18.14
C PRO A 59 -2.57 -5.32 18.70
N THR A 60 -1.55 -5.04 19.51
CA THR A 60 -0.93 -6.04 20.36
C THR A 60 -2.07 -6.71 21.14
N ALA A 61 -2.33 -7.97 20.85
CA ALA A 61 -3.11 -8.86 21.71
C ALA A 61 -2.16 -9.50 22.72
#